data_AF-A0A0K1Q715-F1
#
_entry.id   AF-A0A0K1Q715-F1
#
_cell.length_a   1.000
_cell.length_b   1.000
_cell.length_c   1.000
_cell.angle_alpha   90.00
_cell.angle_beta   90.00
_cell.angle_gamma   90.00
#
_symmetry.space_group_name_H-M   'P 1'
#
loop_
_entity.id
_entity.type
_entity.pdbx_description
1 polymer ?
#
loop_
_entity_poly.entity_id
_entity_poly.type
_entity_poly.pdbx_seq_one_letter_code
_entity_poly.pdbx_strand_id
1 'polypeptide(L)'
;MARDWQLPLAFVLTALSSVGCGTPPPASQVPNARAAIDRVHATQDCGVGIHATAKIDHFGKGGRVRGELLMFALWPDRLRMDVVGPMNVGLVATLASGDGKFTLLDQREKRFYYGPASACNIARLTTVPMPAHVLVSILRGAPPVLKHEPNAATVEWSKSGYYVLKIASTRGAEQEIHIAPFKEDRGKPWQEQRMRVLEVEVRQQGIVLYHAELDNPEPGKMAKEQVDPDHIDPNIPPSGPTCNAELPMKIHVEVPGKNEDVQFRYENVEWNPPLTEGLFTQPVPEGIQVLQVTCE
;
A
#
# COMPACT_ATOMS: atom_id res chain seq x y z
N MET A 1 42.77 -23.21 75.02
CA MET A 1 41.45 -22.55 75.08
C MET A 1 41.18 -21.94 73.72
N ALA A 2 40.02 -22.27 73.17
CA ALA A 2 39.59 -22.03 71.80
C ALA A 2 39.52 -20.55 71.39
N ARG A 3 39.71 -20.28 70.09
CA ARG A 3 38.69 -19.55 69.30
C ARG A 3 38.98 -19.59 67.80
N ASP A 4 38.07 -20.27 67.13
CA ASP A 4 37.72 -20.12 65.72
C ASP A 4 37.47 -18.66 65.34
N TRP A 5 37.89 -18.29 64.12
CA TRP A 5 37.13 -17.34 63.30
C TRP A 5 37.32 -17.64 61.82
N GLN A 6 36.36 -18.37 61.27
CA GLN A 6 36.17 -18.54 59.83
C GLN A 6 35.61 -17.23 59.24
N LEU A 7 36.26 -16.70 58.21
CA LEU A 7 35.74 -15.61 57.38
C LEU A 7 34.76 -16.20 56.36
N PRO A 8 33.51 -15.70 56.25
CA PRO A 8 32.59 -16.16 55.22
C PRO A 8 32.91 -15.50 53.88
N LEU A 9 33.03 -16.32 52.82
CA LEU A 9 32.94 -15.88 51.43
C LEU A 9 31.58 -15.25 51.18
N ALA A 10 31.55 -13.95 50.90
CA ALA A 10 30.38 -13.28 50.33
C ALA A 10 30.45 -13.38 48.79
N PHE A 11 29.82 -14.41 48.23
CA PHE A 11 29.52 -14.49 46.80
C PHE A 11 28.39 -13.51 46.49
N VAL A 12 28.71 -12.33 45.95
CA VAL A 12 27.71 -11.40 45.42
C VAL A 12 27.24 -11.95 44.08
N LEU A 13 26.07 -12.58 44.08
CA LEU A 13 25.36 -13.02 42.89
C LEU A 13 24.71 -11.80 42.23
N THR A 14 25.41 -11.13 41.31
CA THR A 14 24.87 -10.01 40.54
C THR A 14 23.93 -10.56 39.46
N ALA A 15 22.64 -10.65 39.79
CA ALA A 15 21.59 -10.92 38.82
C ALA A 15 21.41 -9.69 37.91
N LEU A 16 22.06 -9.70 36.74
CA LEU A 16 21.74 -8.77 35.66
C LEU A 16 20.37 -9.16 35.07
N SER A 17 19.33 -8.50 35.57
CA SER A 17 18.00 -8.52 34.98
C SER A 17 18.04 -7.86 33.60
N SER A 18 18.06 -8.66 32.54
CA SER A 18 17.81 -8.22 31.17
C SER A 18 16.35 -7.77 31.04
N VAL A 19 16.07 -6.50 31.37
CA VAL A 19 14.80 -5.86 31.02
C VAL A 19 14.79 -5.71 29.51
N GLY A 20 14.10 -6.60 28.80
CA GLY A 20 13.95 -6.53 27.35
C GLY A 20 13.40 -5.17 26.94
N CYS A 21 14.20 -4.39 26.23
CA CYS A 21 13.87 -3.07 25.72
C CYS A 21 12.77 -3.15 24.66
N GLY A 22 11.51 -3.11 25.09
CA GLY A 22 10.38 -2.81 24.21
C GLY A 22 10.26 -1.30 24.00
N THR A 23 9.83 -0.88 22.82
CA THR A 23 9.49 0.52 22.54
C THR A 23 8.20 0.87 23.31
N PRO A 24 8.20 1.87 24.21
CA PRO A 24 7.01 2.22 24.99
C PRO A 24 5.91 2.83 24.11
N PRO A 25 4.63 2.68 24.49
CA PRO A 25 3.52 3.32 23.79
C PRO A 25 3.65 4.85 23.79
N PRO A 26 3.03 5.55 22.82
CA PRO A 26 2.89 6.99 22.85
C PRO A 26 2.19 7.46 24.13
N ALA A 27 2.50 8.67 24.59
CA ALA A 27 1.94 9.21 25.83
C ALA A 27 0.40 9.28 25.78
N SER A 28 -0.14 9.63 24.62
CA SER A 28 -1.57 9.55 24.33
C SER A 28 -1.82 8.38 23.38
N GLN A 29 -2.54 7.36 23.87
CA GLN A 29 -2.84 6.16 23.08
C GLN A 29 -4.18 6.29 22.37
N VAL A 30 -4.29 5.64 21.20
CA VAL A 30 -5.59 5.51 20.51
C VAL A 30 -6.54 4.67 21.37
N PRO A 31 -7.80 5.10 21.57
CA PRO A 31 -8.69 4.45 22.52
C PRO A 31 -9.29 3.12 22.02
N ASN A 32 -9.41 2.94 20.70
CA ASN A 32 -9.97 1.75 20.07
C ASN A 32 -9.56 1.66 18.59
N ALA A 33 -9.84 0.51 17.95
CA ALA A 33 -9.46 0.26 16.56
C ALA A 33 -10.14 1.22 15.57
N ARG A 34 -11.39 1.59 15.82
CA ARG A 34 -12.12 2.58 15.01
C ARG A 34 -11.38 3.92 14.98
N ALA A 35 -11.01 4.45 16.16
CA ALA A 35 -10.25 5.68 16.28
C ALA A 35 -8.87 5.61 15.61
N ALA A 36 -8.21 4.44 15.68
CA ALA A 36 -6.94 4.20 15.01
C ALA A 36 -7.07 4.24 13.47
N ILE A 37 -8.08 3.57 12.91
CA ILE A 37 -8.39 3.59 11.46
C ILE A 37 -8.78 5.00 11.01
N ASP A 38 -9.68 5.66 11.74
CA ASP A 38 -10.13 7.02 11.43
C ASP A 38 -8.94 8.01 11.43
N ARG A 39 -7.96 7.81 12.34
CA ARG A 39 -6.75 8.64 12.39
C ARG A 39 -5.81 8.40 11.19
N VAL A 40 -5.71 7.18 10.69
CA VAL A 40 -4.98 6.86 9.46
C VAL A 40 -5.65 7.53 8.26
N HIS A 41 -6.95 7.36 8.08
CA HIS A 41 -7.70 8.01 7.01
C HIS A 41 -7.53 9.52 7.04
N ALA A 42 -7.77 10.15 8.20
CA ALA A 42 -7.63 11.59 8.34
C ALA A 42 -6.17 12.09 8.20
N THR A 43 -5.16 11.21 8.19
CA THR A 43 -3.78 11.57 7.82
C THR A 43 -3.62 11.70 6.30
N GLN A 44 -4.44 11.00 5.51
CA GLN A 44 -4.35 10.90 4.05
C GLN A 44 -5.55 11.48 3.30
N ASP A 45 -6.58 11.98 4.00
CA ASP A 45 -7.82 12.52 3.42
C ASP A 45 -7.61 13.70 2.44
N CYS A 46 -6.45 14.37 2.48
CA CYS A 46 -6.10 15.39 1.50
C CYS A 46 -5.81 14.84 0.09
N GLY A 47 -5.48 13.55 -0.04
CA GLY A 47 -5.07 12.93 -1.29
C GLY A 47 -6.23 12.24 -1.99
N VAL A 48 -6.62 12.70 -3.18
CA VAL A 48 -7.61 12.05 -4.05
C VAL A 48 -6.97 10.92 -4.88
N GLY A 49 -5.68 11.06 -5.22
CA GLY A 49 -4.94 10.07 -5.97
C GLY A 49 -3.46 10.39 -6.08
N ILE A 50 -2.70 9.48 -6.69
CA ILE A 50 -1.26 9.66 -6.96
C ILE A 50 -0.95 9.50 -8.44
N HIS A 51 0.10 10.18 -8.89
CA HIS A 51 0.83 9.88 -10.11
C HIS A 51 2.26 9.52 -9.72
N ALA A 52 2.75 8.38 -10.22
CA ALA A 52 4.06 7.87 -9.83
C ALA A 52 4.83 7.30 -11.01
N THR A 53 6.15 7.45 -10.94
CA THR A 53 7.11 6.63 -11.68
C THR A 53 7.75 5.65 -10.70
N ALA A 54 7.80 4.38 -11.06
CA ALA A 54 8.24 3.32 -10.16
C ALA A 54 9.07 2.27 -10.90
N LYS A 55 9.99 1.61 -10.18
CA LYS A 55 10.50 0.31 -10.59
C LYS A 55 9.55 -0.76 -10.09
N ILE A 56 9.09 -1.59 -11.00
CA ILE A 56 8.35 -2.81 -10.69
C ILE A 56 9.30 -4.00 -10.78
N ASP A 57 9.23 -4.85 -9.78
CA ASP A 57 9.90 -6.14 -9.77
C ASP A 57 8.86 -7.16 -9.33
N HIS A 58 8.42 -8.02 -10.25
CA HIS A 58 7.42 -9.04 -9.94
C HIS A 58 7.94 -10.44 -10.23
N PHE A 59 7.52 -11.39 -9.41
CA PHE A 59 7.75 -12.81 -9.60
C PHE A 59 6.43 -13.54 -9.71
N GLY A 60 6.28 -14.35 -10.75
CA GLY A 60 5.11 -15.20 -10.94
C GLY A 60 5.41 -16.38 -11.85
N LYS A 61 4.38 -17.05 -12.36
CA LYS A 61 4.52 -18.26 -13.21
C LYS A 61 5.37 -18.04 -14.47
N GLY A 62 5.46 -16.80 -14.96
CA GLY A 62 6.27 -16.41 -16.11
C GLY A 62 7.74 -16.07 -15.79
N GLY A 63 8.17 -16.20 -14.53
CA GLY A 63 9.49 -15.81 -14.05
C GLY A 63 9.52 -14.39 -13.47
N ARG A 64 10.74 -13.92 -13.17
CA ARG A 64 10.97 -12.56 -12.64
C ARG A 64 10.97 -11.56 -13.79
N VAL A 65 10.14 -10.51 -13.69
CA VAL A 65 10.14 -9.41 -14.64
C VAL A 65 10.40 -8.11 -13.89
N ARG A 66 11.36 -7.36 -14.41
CA ARG A 66 11.72 -6.05 -13.91
C ARG A 66 11.45 -5.01 -14.98
N GLY A 67 10.83 -3.89 -14.62
CA GLY A 67 10.50 -2.83 -15.56
C GLY A 67 10.35 -1.48 -14.89
N GLU A 68 10.18 -0.46 -15.72
CA GLU A 68 9.72 0.85 -15.29
C GLU A 68 8.19 0.89 -15.44
N LEU A 69 7.54 1.55 -14.50
CA LEU A 69 6.10 1.65 -14.40
C LEU A 69 5.75 3.13 -14.24
N LEU A 70 4.92 3.65 -15.13
CA LEU A 70 4.19 4.89 -14.92
C LEU A 70 2.79 4.53 -14.45
N MET A 71 2.28 5.19 -13.41
CA MET A 71 0.96 4.83 -12.90
C MET A 71 0.18 6.00 -12.31
N PHE A 72 -1.14 5.89 -12.41
CA PHE A 72 -2.11 6.71 -11.70
C PHE A 72 -2.97 5.82 -10.83
N ALA A 73 -3.12 6.15 -9.56
CA ALA A 73 -3.98 5.44 -8.63
C ALA A 73 -4.89 6.44 -7.92
N LEU A 74 -6.18 6.40 -8.23
CA LEU A 74 -7.19 7.33 -7.75
C LEU A 74 -8.25 6.62 -6.94
N TRP A 75 -8.53 7.16 -5.78
CA TRP A 75 -9.56 6.63 -4.90
C TRP A 75 -10.96 6.75 -5.54
N PRO A 76 -11.84 5.74 -5.38
CA PRO A 76 -11.60 4.49 -4.65
C PRO A 76 -10.87 3.42 -5.46
N ASP A 77 -11.08 3.30 -6.77
CA ASP A 77 -10.77 2.10 -7.54
C ASP A 77 -10.27 2.35 -8.97
N ARG A 78 -9.88 3.60 -9.28
CA ARG A 78 -9.38 3.98 -10.60
C ARG A 78 -7.87 3.80 -10.67
N LEU A 79 -7.41 3.04 -11.65
CA LEU A 79 -6.02 2.63 -11.77
C LEU A 79 -5.59 2.66 -13.23
N ARG A 80 -4.44 3.27 -13.51
CA ARG A 80 -3.74 3.17 -14.79
C ARG A 80 -2.30 2.76 -14.51
N MET A 81 -1.78 1.79 -15.25
CA MET A 81 -0.43 1.27 -15.12
C MET A 81 0.15 1.04 -16.51
N ASP A 82 1.20 1.77 -16.84
CA ASP A 82 1.91 1.74 -18.11
C ASP A 82 3.31 1.16 -17.86
N VAL A 83 3.53 -0.08 -18.30
CA VAL A 83 4.83 -0.76 -18.18
C VAL A 83 5.69 -0.38 -19.36
N VAL A 84 6.83 0.24 -19.07
CA VAL A 84 7.81 0.68 -20.06
C VAL A 84 8.94 -0.35 -20.14
N GLY A 85 9.25 -0.77 -21.37
CA GLY A 85 10.33 -1.72 -21.65
C GLY A 85 11.71 -1.07 -21.55
N PRO A 86 12.76 -1.85 -21.26
CA PRO A 86 14.12 -1.33 -21.22
C PRO A 86 14.59 -0.85 -22.61
N MET A 87 15.65 -0.03 -22.65
CA MET A 87 16.34 0.37 -23.88
C MET A 87 15.43 1.05 -24.94
N ASN A 88 14.50 1.91 -24.51
CA ASN A 88 13.60 2.66 -25.38
C ASN A 88 12.69 1.78 -26.27
N VAL A 89 12.38 0.54 -25.85
CA VAL A 89 11.38 -0.31 -26.53
C VAL A 89 9.96 0.27 -26.40
N GLY A 90 9.78 1.29 -25.54
CA GLY A 90 8.54 2.00 -25.37
C GLY A 90 7.56 1.25 -24.46
N LEU A 91 6.27 1.49 -24.67
CA LEU A 91 5.21 0.92 -23.86
C LEU A 91 5.02 -0.56 -24.19
N VAL A 92 5.17 -1.42 -23.19
CA VAL A 92 5.05 -2.88 -23.31
C VAL A 92 3.64 -3.35 -22.99
N ALA A 93 3.05 -2.79 -21.95
CA ALA A 93 1.69 -3.09 -21.55
C ALA A 93 1.03 -1.88 -20.88
N THR A 94 -0.28 -1.74 -21.07
CA THR A 94 -1.10 -0.73 -20.41
C THR A 94 -2.29 -1.42 -19.77
N LEU A 95 -2.41 -1.32 -18.46
CA LEU A 95 -3.63 -1.66 -17.72
C LEU A 95 -4.36 -0.36 -17.40
N ALA A 96 -5.66 -0.33 -17.68
CA ALA A 96 -6.54 0.72 -17.21
C ALA A 96 -7.80 0.10 -16.59
N SER A 97 -8.19 0.63 -15.42
CA SER A 97 -9.34 0.21 -14.65
C SER A 97 -10.08 1.44 -14.13
N GLY A 98 -11.39 1.47 -14.36
CA GLY A 98 -12.27 2.54 -13.89
C GLY A 98 -13.74 2.20 -14.14
N ASP A 99 -14.63 2.70 -13.28
CA ASP A 99 -16.08 2.48 -13.37
C ASP A 99 -16.47 0.99 -13.45
N GLY A 100 -15.75 0.14 -12.71
CA GLY A 100 -15.94 -1.31 -12.69
C GLY A 100 -15.46 -2.05 -13.95
N LYS A 101 -14.83 -1.36 -14.90
CA LYS A 101 -14.30 -1.91 -16.15
C LYS A 101 -12.79 -2.05 -16.11
N PHE A 102 -12.28 -3.04 -16.81
CA PHE A 102 -10.87 -3.33 -16.97
C PHE A 102 -10.52 -3.42 -18.45
N THR A 103 -9.34 -2.90 -18.79
CA THR A 103 -8.68 -3.08 -20.08
C THR A 103 -7.20 -3.36 -19.86
N LEU A 104 -6.62 -4.22 -20.68
CA LEU A 104 -5.19 -4.48 -20.74
C LEU A 104 -4.74 -4.59 -22.19
N LEU A 105 -3.93 -3.66 -22.65
CA LEU A 105 -3.17 -3.79 -23.89
C LEU A 105 -1.85 -4.47 -23.60
N ASP A 106 -1.60 -5.62 -24.24
CA ASP A 106 -0.29 -6.27 -24.30
C ASP A 106 0.28 -6.07 -25.71
N GLN A 107 1.29 -5.20 -25.81
CA GLN A 107 1.91 -4.91 -27.11
C GLN A 107 2.80 -6.04 -27.60
N ARG A 108 3.34 -6.87 -26.71
CA ARG A 108 4.23 -7.98 -27.08
C ARG A 108 3.43 -9.09 -27.76
N GLU A 109 2.26 -9.39 -27.22
CA GLU A 109 1.37 -10.41 -27.76
C GLU A 109 0.38 -9.86 -28.80
N LYS A 110 0.33 -8.53 -28.98
CA LYS A 110 -0.65 -7.83 -29.83
C LYS A 110 -2.09 -8.21 -29.45
N ARG A 111 -2.38 -8.16 -28.15
CA ARG A 111 -3.70 -8.49 -27.58
C ARG A 111 -4.26 -7.34 -26.77
N PHE A 112 -5.55 -7.14 -26.88
CA PHE A 112 -6.33 -6.19 -26.09
C PHE A 112 -7.37 -6.97 -25.30
N TYR A 113 -7.19 -7.03 -23.99
CA TYR A 113 -8.12 -7.69 -23.08
C TYR A 113 -9.11 -6.68 -22.51
N TYR A 114 -10.38 -7.06 -22.40
CA TYR A 114 -11.40 -6.25 -21.74
C TYR A 114 -12.34 -7.09 -20.88
N GLY A 115 -12.84 -6.55 -19.79
CA GLY A 115 -13.72 -7.26 -18.87
C GLY A 115 -14.08 -6.46 -17.62
N PRO A 116 -14.63 -7.10 -16.57
CA PRO A 116 -14.83 -6.46 -15.28
C PRO A 116 -13.50 -6.18 -14.57
N ALA A 117 -13.46 -5.14 -13.74
CA ALA A 117 -12.34 -4.80 -12.84
C ALA A 117 -12.22 -5.75 -11.63
N SER A 118 -12.22 -7.05 -11.92
CA SER A 118 -12.08 -8.13 -10.95
C SER A 118 -10.62 -8.34 -10.55
N ALA A 119 -10.38 -8.90 -9.36
CA ALA A 119 -9.04 -9.15 -8.83
C ALA A 119 -8.17 -10.00 -9.77
N CYS A 120 -8.75 -11.01 -10.46
CA CYS A 120 -7.98 -11.83 -11.39
C CYS A 120 -7.57 -11.07 -12.66
N ASN A 121 -8.41 -10.14 -13.14
CA ASN A 121 -8.08 -9.34 -14.31
C ASN A 121 -6.97 -8.33 -13.99
N ILE A 122 -7.02 -7.69 -12.81
CA ILE A 122 -5.93 -6.84 -12.32
C ILE A 122 -4.61 -7.63 -12.22
N ALA A 123 -4.67 -8.86 -11.71
CA ALA A 123 -3.52 -9.75 -11.60
C ALA A 123 -2.82 -10.07 -12.93
N ARG A 124 -3.49 -9.88 -14.08
CA ARG A 124 -2.88 -10.14 -15.40
C ARG A 124 -1.65 -9.27 -15.65
N LEU A 125 -1.60 -8.07 -15.07
CA LEU A 125 -0.41 -7.21 -15.11
C LEU A 125 0.36 -7.22 -13.80
N THR A 126 -0.33 -7.17 -12.66
CA THR A 126 0.31 -6.99 -11.34
C THR A 126 0.85 -8.28 -10.75
N THR A 127 0.48 -9.43 -11.32
CA THR A 127 0.67 -10.80 -10.79
C THR A 127 0.01 -11.10 -9.45
N VAL A 128 -0.42 -10.07 -8.71
CA VAL A 128 -1.11 -10.22 -7.43
C VAL A 128 -2.64 -10.09 -7.61
N PRO A 129 -3.43 -11.12 -7.26
CA PRO A 129 -4.88 -11.11 -7.32
C PRO A 129 -5.51 -10.25 -6.21
N MET A 130 -5.58 -8.95 -6.45
CA MET A 130 -6.28 -8.01 -5.57
C MET A 130 -7.27 -7.12 -6.32
N PRO A 131 -8.44 -6.81 -5.72
CA PRO A 131 -9.38 -5.83 -6.28
C PRO A 131 -8.71 -4.46 -6.47
N ALA A 132 -9.16 -3.70 -7.47
CA ALA A 132 -8.58 -2.38 -7.77
C ALA A 132 -8.58 -1.44 -6.56
N HIS A 133 -9.66 -1.39 -5.77
CA HIS A 133 -9.73 -0.53 -4.58
C HIS A 133 -8.73 -0.90 -3.48
N VAL A 134 -8.38 -2.19 -3.36
CA VAL A 134 -7.37 -2.68 -2.41
C VAL A 134 -6.00 -2.19 -2.86
N LEU A 135 -5.66 -2.41 -4.13
CA LEU A 135 -4.40 -1.98 -4.70
C LEU A 135 -4.24 -0.46 -4.64
N VAL A 136 -5.25 0.30 -5.05
CA VAL A 136 -5.23 1.78 -5.00
C VAL A 136 -5.03 2.29 -3.57
N SER A 137 -5.65 1.66 -2.57
CA SER A 137 -5.43 2.03 -1.17
C SER A 137 -3.98 1.81 -0.75
N ILE A 138 -3.43 0.62 -1.02
CA ILE A 138 -2.04 0.27 -0.69
C ILE A 138 -1.04 1.20 -1.40
N LEU A 139 -1.22 1.45 -2.70
CA LEU A 139 -0.37 2.35 -3.49
C LEU A 139 -0.35 3.77 -2.93
N ARG A 140 -1.46 4.22 -2.34
CA ARG A 140 -1.60 5.53 -1.67
C ARG A 140 -1.14 5.52 -0.22
N GLY A 141 -0.62 4.40 0.28
CA GLY A 141 -0.18 4.26 1.67
C GLY A 141 -1.29 4.04 2.69
N ALA A 142 -2.51 3.74 2.24
CA ALA A 142 -3.70 3.58 3.07
C ALA A 142 -4.04 2.09 3.26
N PRO A 143 -4.60 1.69 4.42
CA PRO A 143 -4.98 0.31 4.63
C PRO A 143 -6.38 0.06 4.04
N PRO A 144 -6.57 -0.95 3.18
CA PRO A 144 -7.91 -1.34 2.75
C PRO A 144 -8.63 -2.04 3.90
N VAL A 145 -9.68 -1.45 4.47
CA VAL A 145 -10.35 -2.00 5.66
C VAL A 145 -11.44 -3.01 5.27
N LEU A 146 -11.39 -4.23 5.81
CA LEU A 146 -12.44 -5.23 5.62
C LEU A 146 -13.77 -4.76 6.19
N LYS A 147 -14.88 -5.12 5.53
CA LYS A 147 -16.22 -4.92 6.11
C LYS A 147 -16.39 -5.80 7.36
N HIS A 148 -16.58 -5.15 8.50
CA HIS A 148 -16.69 -5.76 9.82
C HIS A 148 -17.82 -5.13 10.63
N GLU A 149 -18.27 -5.84 11.67
CA GLU A 149 -19.16 -5.28 12.68
C GLU A 149 -18.41 -4.28 13.57
N PRO A 150 -19.04 -3.24 14.12
CA PRO A 150 -18.36 -2.18 14.87
C PRO A 150 -17.45 -2.65 16.02
N ASN A 151 -17.76 -3.79 16.64
CA ASN A 151 -17.01 -4.36 17.77
C ASN A 151 -16.09 -5.52 17.39
N ALA A 152 -15.96 -5.84 16.10
CA ALA A 152 -15.12 -6.93 15.61
C ALA A 152 -13.66 -6.53 15.37
N ALA A 153 -13.29 -5.29 15.73
CA ALA A 153 -11.94 -4.75 15.59
C ALA A 153 -11.31 -4.47 16.96
N THR A 154 -10.06 -4.89 17.15
CA THR A 154 -9.25 -4.65 18.36
C THR A 154 -7.97 -3.91 18.01
N VAL A 155 -7.38 -3.23 18.98
CA VAL A 155 -6.10 -2.52 18.82
C VAL A 155 -5.23 -2.75 20.04
N GLU A 156 -3.97 -3.08 19.82
CA GLU A 156 -2.99 -3.31 20.88
C GLU A 156 -1.65 -2.67 20.51
N TRP A 157 -0.90 -2.22 21.51
CA TRP A 157 0.46 -1.73 21.29
C TRP A 157 1.46 -2.88 21.29
N SER A 158 2.22 -3.01 20.21
CA SER A 158 3.34 -3.94 20.10
C SER A 158 4.60 -3.37 20.74
N LYS A 159 5.35 -4.23 21.43
CA LYS A 159 6.69 -3.88 21.97
C LYS A 159 7.67 -3.49 20.86
N SER A 160 7.37 -3.82 19.60
CA SER A 160 8.14 -3.42 18.43
C SER A 160 7.90 -1.96 17.99
N GLY A 161 6.98 -1.23 18.63
CA GLY A 161 6.84 0.21 18.45
C GLY A 161 5.71 0.67 17.53
N TYR A 162 4.69 -0.16 17.32
CA TYR A 162 3.53 0.12 16.49
C TYR A 162 2.26 -0.45 17.11
N TYR A 163 1.10 0.01 16.67
CA TYR A 163 -0.20 -0.58 16.98
C TYR A 163 -0.49 -1.74 16.03
N VAL A 164 -1.02 -2.84 16.57
CA VAL A 164 -1.56 -3.98 15.84
C VAL A 164 -3.07 -3.90 15.91
N LEU A 165 -3.71 -3.76 14.77
CA LEU A 165 -5.17 -3.80 14.64
C LEU A 165 -5.56 -5.16 14.10
N LYS A 166 -6.48 -5.85 14.77
CA LYS A 166 -7.05 -7.12 14.30
C LYS A 166 -8.53 -6.96 14.04
N ILE A 167 -8.97 -7.30 12.84
CA ILE A 167 -10.34 -7.08 12.35
C ILE A 167 -10.91 -8.40 11.84
N ALA A 168 -12.00 -8.86 12.44
CA ALA A 168 -12.78 -9.98 11.93
C ALA A 168 -13.86 -9.49 10.95
N SER A 169 -13.84 -10.01 9.73
CA SER A 169 -14.83 -9.68 8.71
C SER A 169 -16.14 -10.45 8.90
N THR A 170 -17.21 -9.88 8.37
CA THR A 170 -18.54 -10.52 8.23
C THR A 170 -18.57 -11.75 7.31
N ARG A 171 -17.48 -12.09 6.62
CA ARG A 171 -17.38 -13.21 5.66
C ARG A 171 -16.27 -14.23 5.98
N GLY A 172 -15.84 -14.33 7.23
CA GLY A 172 -14.84 -15.32 7.67
C GLY A 172 -13.40 -15.03 7.18
N ALA A 173 -13.14 -13.77 6.79
CA ALA A 173 -11.80 -13.25 6.60
C ALA A 173 -11.35 -12.51 7.87
N GLU A 174 -10.05 -12.52 8.12
CA GLU A 174 -9.38 -11.81 9.20
C GLU A 174 -8.37 -10.86 8.58
N GLN A 175 -8.21 -9.69 9.17
CA GLN A 175 -7.24 -8.70 8.75
C GLN A 175 -6.40 -8.25 9.94
N GLU A 176 -5.10 -8.18 9.72
CA GLU A 176 -4.15 -7.54 10.61
C GLU A 176 -3.57 -6.30 9.94
N ILE A 177 -3.54 -5.16 10.63
CA ILE A 177 -2.95 -3.92 10.13
C ILE A 177 -1.98 -3.41 11.19
N HIS A 178 -0.73 -3.14 10.79
CA HIS A 178 0.23 -2.48 11.66
C HIS A 178 0.30 -1.01 11.30
N ILE A 179 0.12 -0.15 12.30
CA ILE A 179 0.21 1.31 12.13
C ILE A 179 1.13 1.92 13.17
N ALA A 180 1.83 2.99 12.83
CA ALA A 180 2.67 3.72 13.76
C ALA A 180 2.39 5.23 13.71
N PRO A 181 2.45 5.93 14.85
CA PRO A 181 2.48 7.38 14.84
C PRO A 181 3.80 7.87 14.25
N PHE A 182 3.77 9.05 13.66
CA PHE A 182 4.98 9.74 13.22
C PHE A 182 5.88 9.98 14.42
N LYS A 183 7.20 9.88 14.23
CA LYS A 183 8.16 9.97 15.33
C LYS A 183 8.04 11.31 16.06
N GLU A 184 7.79 12.39 15.33
CA GLU A 184 7.64 13.76 15.82
C GLU A 184 6.30 13.97 16.55
N ASP A 185 5.31 13.12 16.29
CA ASP A 185 3.97 13.26 16.86
C ASP A 185 3.76 12.42 18.12
N ARG A 186 4.70 11.56 18.51
CA ARG A 186 4.54 10.61 19.66
C ARG A 186 4.21 11.27 21.01
N GLY A 187 4.55 12.55 21.18
CA GLY A 187 4.23 13.33 22.37
C GLY A 187 2.88 14.06 22.33
N LYS A 188 2.20 14.07 21.17
CA LYS A 188 0.95 14.78 20.96
C LYS A 188 -0.26 13.97 21.45
N PRO A 189 -1.42 14.61 21.69
CA PRO A 189 -2.70 13.91 21.82
C PRO A 189 -2.94 12.98 20.62
N TRP A 190 -3.54 11.80 20.83
CA TRP A 190 -3.73 10.81 19.77
C TRP A 190 -4.53 11.35 18.57
N GLN A 191 -5.42 12.33 18.79
CA GLN A 191 -6.19 12.98 17.75
C GLN A 191 -5.32 13.77 16.76
N GLU A 192 -4.17 14.26 17.22
CA GLU A 192 -3.20 15.06 16.45
C GLU A 192 -2.01 14.21 15.95
N GLN A 193 -1.94 12.93 16.34
CA GLN A 193 -0.92 12.02 15.86
C GLN A 193 -1.21 11.62 14.42
N ARG A 194 -0.35 12.00 13.48
CA ARG A 194 -0.37 11.42 12.14
C ARG A 194 0.03 9.96 12.23
N MET A 195 -0.71 9.10 11.55
CA MET A 195 -0.48 7.66 11.55
C MET A 195 -0.07 7.20 10.15
N ARG A 196 0.88 6.27 10.09
CA ARG A 196 1.29 5.58 8.86
C ARG A 196 0.99 4.10 8.97
N VAL A 197 0.66 3.49 7.84
CA VAL A 197 0.57 2.03 7.71
C VAL A 197 1.97 1.47 7.47
N LEU A 198 2.28 0.38 8.16
CA LEU A 198 3.52 -0.37 7.99
C LEU A 198 3.25 -1.71 7.29
N GLU A 199 2.16 -2.37 7.68
CA GLU A 199 1.85 -3.72 7.23
C GLU A 199 0.34 -3.90 7.13
N VAL A 200 -0.09 -4.68 6.13
CA VAL A 200 -1.47 -5.17 5.99
C VAL A 200 -1.44 -6.63 5.60
N GLU A 201 -2.05 -7.49 6.40
CA GLU A 201 -2.22 -8.90 6.11
C GLU A 201 -3.71 -9.24 6.10
N VAL A 202 -4.16 -10.01 5.10
CA VAL A 202 -5.52 -10.53 5.05
C VAL A 202 -5.48 -12.04 4.93
N ARG A 203 -6.15 -12.72 5.85
CA ARG A 203 -6.35 -14.17 5.86
C ARG A 203 -7.80 -14.52 5.60
N GLN A 204 -8.05 -15.64 4.93
CA GLN A 204 -9.37 -16.24 4.84
C GLN A 204 -9.24 -17.73 5.07
N GLN A 205 -9.99 -18.25 6.06
CA GLN A 205 -9.93 -19.67 6.45
C GLN A 205 -8.49 -20.15 6.72
N GLY A 206 -7.66 -19.31 7.34
CA GLY A 206 -6.26 -19.60 7.66
C GLY A 206 -5.27 -19.44 6.50
N ILE A 207 -5.74 -19.13 5.28
CA ILE A 207 -4.89 -18.90 4.10
C ILE A 207 -4.64 -17.40 3.96
N VAL A 208 -3.37 -16.99 3.88
CA VAL A 208 -3.01 -15.60 3.57
C VAL A 208 -3.40 -15.30 2.12
N LEU A 209 -4.38 -14.41 1.95
CA LEU A 209 -4.82 -13.94 0.64
C LEU A 209 -3.81 -12.96 0.05
N TYR A 210 -3.29 -12.05 0.87
CA TYR A 210 -2.14 -11.22 0.58
C TYR A 210 -1.53 -10.67 1.88
N HIS A 211 -0.26 -10.32 1.80
CA HIS A 211 0.49 -9.56 2.78
C HIS A 211 1.17 -8.39 2.08
N ALA A 212 1.07 -7.19 2.63
CA ALA A 212 1.61 -5.96 2.06
C ALA A 212 2.44 -5.19 3.08
N GLU A 213 3.69 -4.92 2.75
CA GLU A 213 4.63 -4.10 3.53
C GLU A 213 4.79 -2.71 2.89
N LEU A 214 4.75 -1.67 3.71
CA LEU A 214 4.86 -0.26 3.32
C LEU A 214 6.05 0.38 4.02
N ASP A 215 7.11 0.62 3.25
CA ASP A 215 8.44 0.98 3.74
C ASP A 215 8.91 2.35 3.25
N ASN A 216 9.92 2.87 3.94
CA ASN A 216 10.63 4.12 3.61
C ASN A 216 9.66 5.28 3.32
N PRO A 217 8.82 5.65 4.30
CA PRO A 217 7.85 6.72 4.09
C PRO A 217 8.57 8.07 3.90
N GLU A 218 8.10 8.82 2.91
CA GLU A 218 8.58 10.19 2.62
C GLU A 218 7.40 11.15 2.49
N PRO A 219 7.57 12.45 2.82
CA PRO A 219 6.54 13.45 2.58
C PRO A 219 6.16 13.49 1.09
N GLY A 220 4.89 13.25 0.79
CA GLY A 220 4.39 13.29 -0.57
C GLY A 220 4.48 14.70 -1.16
N LYS A 221 4.87 14.80 -2.42
CA LYS A 221 4.90 16.07 -3.15
C LYS A 221 3.53 16.36 -3.75
N MET A 222 3.13 17.62 -3.79
CA MET A 222 1.93 18.01 -4.53
C MET A 222 2.24 18.09 -6.02
N ALA A 223 1.38 17.52 -6.86
CA ALA A 223 1.49 17.67 -8.30
C ALA A 223 1.31 19.13 -8.71
N LYS A 224 1.92 19.49 -9.83
CA LYS A 224 1.76 20.82 -10.45
C LYS A 224 0.62 20.80 -11.44
N GLU A 225 0.12 21.99 -11.77
CA GLU A 225 -0.76 22.20 -12.90
C GLU A 225 -0.11 21.67 -14.19
N GLN A 226 -0.91 20.97 -15.00
CA GLN A 226 -0.49 20.54 -16.33
C GLN A 226 -0.75 21.69 -17.29
N VAL A 227 0.34 22.20 -17.89
CA VAL A 227 0.32 23.29 -18.86
C VAL A 227 0.49 22.69 -20.25
N ASP A 228 -0.43 23.00 -21.16
CA ASP A 228 -0.27 22.68 -22.58
C ASP A 228 0.86 23.56 -23.17
N PRO A 229 1.95 22.97 -23.70
CA PRO A 229 3.06 23.73 -24.28
C PRO A 229 2.64 24.66 -25.42
N ASP A 230 1.60 24.29 -26.18
CA ASP A 230 1.12 25.07 -27.31
C ASP A 230 0.05 26.09 -26.92
N HIS A 231 -0.37 26.10 -25.65
CA HIS A 231 -1.40 26.97 -25.09
C HIS A 231 -2.73 26.94 -25.89
N ILE A 232 -3.05 25.77 -26.47
CA ILE A 232 -4.28 25.53 -27.22
C ILE A 232 -5.38 25.15 -26.23
N ASP A 233 -5.07 24.21 -25.35
CA ASP A 233 -5.99 23.73 -24.32
C ASP A 233 -5.78 24.48 -22.99
N PRO A 234 -6.84 24.69 -22.20
CA PRO A 234 -6.70 25.28 -20.89
C PRO A 234 -5.85 24.38 -19.99
N ASN A 235 -5.05 25.01 -19.14
CA ASN A 235 -4.28 24.28 -18.14
C ASN A 235 -5.20 23.44 -17.23
N ILE A 236 -4.69 22.28 -16.82
CA ILE A 236 -5.43 21.36 -15.96
C ILE A 236 -4.85 21.45 -14.54
N PRO A 237 -5.61 21.95 -13.56
CA PRO A 237 -5.12 22.06 -12.18
C PRO A 237 -5.00 20.69 -11.51
N PRO A 238 -4.26 20.59 -10.40
CA PRO A 238 -4.25 19.40 -9.55
C PRO A 238 -5.67 18.98 -9.11
N SER A 239 -5.89 17.67 -8.99
CA SER A 239 -7.24 17.09 -8.80
C SER A 239 -7.84 17.24 -7.41
N GLY A 240 -7.12 17.83 -6.46
CA GLY A 240 -7.48 17.83 -5.05
C GLY A 240 -6.80 18.95 -4.28
N PRO A 241 -7.10 19.09 -2.97
CA PRO A 241 -6.50 20.12 -2.14
C PRO A 241 -4.99 19.90 -2.00
N THR A 242 -4.28 20.88 -1.41
CA THR A 242 -2.87 20.68 -1.06
C THR A 242 -2.71 19.48 -0.13
N CYS A 243 -1.82 18.56 -0.49
CA CYS A 243 -1.57 17.35 0.29
C CYS A 243 -0.07 17.11 0.42
N ASN A 244 0.36 16.89 1.66
CA ASN A 244 1.74 16.58 2.05
C ASN A 244 1.79 15.34 2.95
N ALA A 245 0.73 14.52 2.93
CA ALA A 245 0.71 13.24 3.62
C ALA A 245 1.88 12.37 3.15
N GLU A 246 2.47 11.60 4.05
CA GLU A 246 3.55 10.69 3.67
C GLU A 246 3.02 9.60 2.74
N LEU A 247 3.89 9.20 1.81
CA LEU A 247 3.70 8.07 0.92
C LEU A 247 4.81 7.04 1.16
N PRO A 248 4.51 5.73 1.11
CA PRO A 248 5.55 4.72 1.12
C PRO A 248 6.36 4.78 -0.17
N MET A 249 7.69 4.76 -0.07
CA MET A 249 8.57 4.75 -1.25
C MET A 249 8.89 3.34 -1.72
N LYS A 250 8.64 2.34 -0.87
CA LYS A 250 8.71 0.92 -1.21
C LYS A 250 7.44 0.23 -0.73
N ILE A 251 6.79 -0.49 -1.63
CA ILE A 251 5.64 -1.33 -1.33
C ILE A 251 6.00 -2.74 -1.80
N HIS A 252 5.86 -3.73 -0.94
CA HIS A 252 5.99 -5.13 -1.31
C HIS A 252 4.67 -5.83 -1.01
N VAL A 253 4.12 -6.53 -2.00
CA VAL A 253 2.90 -7.30 -1.85
C VAL A 253 3.17 -8.73 -2.26
N GLU A 254 2.85 -9.67 -1.39
CA GLU A 254 3.02 -11.10 -1.62
C GLU A 254 1.70 -11.86 -1.47
N VAL A 255 1.57 -12.95 -2.22
CA VAL A 255 0.52 -13.96 -2.06
C VAL A 255 1.19 -15.30 -1.79
N PRO A 256 1.46 -15.62 -0.50
CA PRO A 256 2.30 -16.76 -0.13
C PRO A 256 1.80 -18.09 -0.71
N GLY A 257 0.47 -18.31 -0.75
CA GLY A 257 -0.12 -19.53 -1.31
C GLY A 257 0.09 -19.73 -2.82
N LYS A 258 0.57 -18.71 -3.54
CA LYS A 258 0.79 -18.76 -4.99
C LYS A 258 2.24 -18.56 -5.41
N ASN A 259 3.15 -18.27 -4.47
CA ASN A 259 4.52 -17.82 -4.76
C ASN A 259 4.54 -16.66 -5.77
N GLU A 260 3.58 -15.74 -5.62
CA GLU A 260 3.43 -14.54 -6.46
C GLU A 260 3.74 -13.33 -5.59
N ASP A 261 4.60 -12.43 -6.06
CA ASP A 261 4.90 -11.18 -5.38
C ASP A 261 5.16 -10.03 -6.37
N VAL A 262 4.93 -8.82 -5.89
CA VAL A 262 5.22 -7.58 -6.61
C VAL A 262 5.80 -6.55 -5.67
N GLN A 263 6.91 -5.95 -6.09
CA GLN A 263 7.52 -4.83 -5.41
C GLN A 263 7.37 -3.58 -6.28
N PHE A 264 6.80 -2.52 -5.69
CA PHE A 264 6.82 -1.17 -6.24
C PHE A 264 7.87 -0.36 -5.50
N ARG A 265 8.77 0.29 -6.24
CA ARG A 265 9.72 1.24 -5.68
C ARG A 265 9.58 2.56 -6.40
N TYR A 266 9.00 3.55 -5.73
CA TYR A 266 8.78 4.86 -6.32
C TYR A 266 10.12 5.55 -6.55
N GLU A 267 10.29 6.09 -7.76
CA GLU A 267 11.35 7.03 -8.08
C GLU A 267 10.85 8.46 -7.92
N ASN A 268 9.61 8.70 -8.37
CA ASN A 268 8.87 9.91 -8.08
C ASN A 268 7.40 9.56 -7.79
N VAL A 269 6.78 10.29 -6.87
CA VAL A 269 5.36 10.17 -6.58
C VAL A 269 4.81 11.53 -6.15
N GLU A 270 3.67 11.88 -6.71
CA GLU A 270 2.99 13.15 -6.46
C GLU A 270 1.51 12.90 -6.11
N TRP A 271 1.02 13.63 -5.12
CA TRP A 271 -0.39 13.71 -4.75
C TRP A 271 -1.17 14.56 -5.74
N ASN A 272 -2.43 14.18 -5.94
CA ASN A 272 -3.45 14.95 -6.63
C ASN A 272 -3.03 15.39 -8.05
N PRO A 273 -2.57 14.47 -8.90
CA PRO A 273 -2.18 14.81 -10.26
C PRO A 273 -3.34 15.44 -11.04
N PRO A 274 -3.05 16.36 -11.98
CA PRO A 274 -4.02 16.76 -12.99
C PRO A 274 -4.61 15.55 -13.70
N LEU A 275 -5.91 15.57 -13.95
CA LEU A 275 -6.63 14.45 -14.56
C LEU A 275 -7.16 14.86 -15.92
N THR A 276 -6.68 14.18 -16.95
CA THR A 276 -7.20 14.31 -18.31
C THR A 276 -8.39 13.38 -18.51
N GLU A 277 -9.25 13.74 -19.47
CA GLU A 277 -10.34 12.87 -19.90
C GLU A 277 -9.77 11.57 -20.47
N GLY A 278 -10.42 10.44 -20.17
CA GLY A 278 -10.03 9.13 -20.68
C GLY A 278 -8.79 8.50 -20.02
N LEU A 279 -8.21 9.10 -18.97
CA LEU A 279 -7.01 8.58 -18.32
C LEU A 279 -7.13 7.10 -17.88
N PHE A 280 -8.31 6.71 -17.38
CA PHE A 280 -8.60 5.35 -16.88
C PHE A 280 -9.33 4.46 -17.89
N THR A 281 -9.38 4.88 -19.15
CA THR A 281 -9.87 4.09 -20.26
C THR A 281 -8.80 3.99 -21.33
N GLN A 282 -8.98 3.04 -22.24
CA GLN A 282 -8.07 2.87 -23.35
C GLN A 282 -8.87 2.56 -24.62
N PRO A 283 -8.68 3.32 -25.72
CA PRO A 283 -9.23 2.94 -27.00
C PRO A 283 -8.54 1.68 -27.52
N VAL A 284 -9.29 0.85 -28.25
CA VAL A 284 -8.71 -0.34 -28.90
C VAL A 284 -7.83 0.10 -30.07
N PRO A 285 -6.53 -0.22 -30.09
CA PRO A 285 -5.68 0.11 -31.23
C PRO A 285 -6.04 -0.73 -32.47
N GLU A 286 -5.82 -0.17 -33.65
CA GLU A 286 -6.05 -0.88 -34.91
C GLU A 286 -5.13 -2.10 -35.06
N GLY A 287 -5.65 -3.17 -35.67
CA GLY A 287 -4.87 -4.38 -35.99
C GLY A 287 -4.51 -5.27 -34.80
N ILE A 288 -5.12 -5.04 -33.63
CA ILE A 288 -4.91 -5.84 -32.40
C ILE A 288 -6.05 -6.83 -32.18
N GLN A 289 -5.72 -8.02 -31.67
CA GLN A 289 -6.72 -9.03 -31.32
C GLN A 289 -7.45 -8.63 -30.03
N VAL A 290 -8.77 -8.45 -30.11
CA VAL A 290 -9.62 -8.10 -28.96
C VAL A 290 -10.13 -9.37 -28.29
N LEU A 291 -9.97 -9.47 -26.97
CA LEU A 291 -10.31 -10.64 -26.18
C LEU A 291 -11.13 -10.22 -24.95
N GLN A 292 -12.33 -10.77 -24.83
CA GLN A 292 -13.09 -10.64 -23.58
C GLN A 292 -12.50 -11.58 -22.53
N VAL A 293 -12.33 -11.08 -21.30
CA VAL A 293 -11.82 -11.87 -20.19
C VAL A 293 -12.80 -11.89 -19.02
N THR A 294 -13.07 -13.09 -18.52
CA THR A 294 -13.82 -13.34 -17.29
C THR A 294 -12.92 -14.06 -16.29
N CYS A 295 -13.29 -13.98 -15.01
CA CYS A 295 -12.69 -14.78 -13.94
C CYS A 295 -13.66 -15.92 -13.65
N GLU A 296 -13.57 -16.99 -14.44
CA GLU A 296 -14.23 -18.27 -14.17
C GLU A 296 -13.19 -19.29 -13.72
#